data_AF-A0A535LZ64-F1
#
_entry.id   AF-A0A535LZ64-F1
#
_cell.length_a   1.000
_cell.length_b   1.000
_cell.length_c   1.000
_cell.angle_alpha   90.00
_cell.angle_beta   90.00
_cell.angle_gamma   90.00
#
_symmetry.space_group_name_H-M   'P 1'
#
loop_
_entity.id
_entity.type
_entity.pdbx_description
1 polymer ?
#
loop_
_entity_poly.entity_id
_entity_poly.type
_entity_poly.pdbx_seq_one_letter_code
_entity_poly.pdbx_strand_id
1 'polypeptide(L)'
;MTGCDLNADECNNGTSPLGSYPADFVDAVKAEGYGRITSGKNAGRYLAWDPQGGFSLETSAADAGGNALKPFVSAAADDSIPIGAHFTVQGCGTDATTHRPPDAAGCARLTGASWVVGDNTTQPWGSHQLNLYVGEETQRDFTTTVAYVINTVNARTSLR
;
A
#
# COMPACT_ATOMS: atom_id res chain seq x y z
N MET A 1 -9.57 17.67 -8.43
CA MET A 1 -8.67 17.29 -9.54
C MET A 1 -9.17 16.01 -10.14
N THR A 2 -9.28 15.85 -11.46
CA THR A 2 -9.55 14.50 -11.98
C THR A 2 -8.28 13.68 -12.02
N GLY A 3 -8.41 12.35 -12.01
CA GLY A 3 -7.27 11.46 -12.22
C GLY A 3 -6.60 11.59 -13.59
N CYS A 4 -7.12 12.40 -14.54
CA CYS A 4 -6.50 12.64 -15.85
C CYS A 4 -6.45 14.10 -16.34
N ASP A 5 -7.08 15.09 -15.67
CA ASP A 5 -6.97 16.51 -16.06
C ASP A 5 -5.68 17.15 -15.52
N LEU A 6 -4.83 16.38 -14.82
CA LEU A 6 -3.55 16.88 -14.33
C LEU A 6 -2.48 16.95 -15.43
N ASN A 7 -2.56 16.10 -16.47
CA ASN A 7 -1.96 16.23 -17.81
C ASN A 7 -2.32 14.96 -18.61
N ALA A 8 -2.51 15.06 -19.93
CA ALA A 8 -2.76 13.90 -20.80
C ALA A 8 -1.64 12.84 -20.74
N ASP A 9 -0.46 13.23 -20.24
CA ASP A 9 0.72 12.38 -20.04
C ASP A 9 0.66 11.51 -18.77
N GLU A 10 -0.28 11.77 -17.84
CA GLU A 10 -0.44 10.98 -16.60
C GLU A 10 -1.44 9.81 -16.74
N CYS A 11 -1.91 9.49 -17.96
CA CYS A 11 -2.88 8.41 -18.21
C CYS A 11 -2.49 7.56 -19.44
N ASN A 12 -1.65 6.53 -19.26
CA ASN A 12 -1.21 5.68 -20.38
C ASN A 12 -2.24 4.63 -20.83
N ASN A 13 -3.23 4.28 -20.00
CA ASN A 13 -4.31 3.35 -20.38
C ASN A 13 -5.51 4.04 -21.06
N GLY A 14 -5.35 5.28 -21.49
CA GLY A 14 -6.30 6.05 -22.29
C GLY A 14 -6.43 7.50 -21.83
N THR A 15 -6.70 8.40 -22.76
CA THR A 15 -6.86 9.85 -22.50
C THR A 15 -8.23 10.23 -21.91
N SER A 16 -9.03 9.24 -21.53
CA SER A 16 -10.38 9.46 -21.04
C SER A 16 -10.38 9.88 -19.57
N PRO A 17 -11.10 10.95 -19.20
CA PRO A 17 -11.19 11.37 -17.80
C PRO A 17 -11.70 10.25 -16.87
N LEU A 18 -10.87 9.84 -15.92
CA LEU A 18 -11.22 8.82 -14.92
C LEU A 18 -12.16 9.33 -13.82
N GLY A 19 -12.52 10.63 -13.83
CA GLY A 19 -13.41 11.28 -12.87
C GLY A 19 -12.68 12.27 -11.96
N SER A 20 -13.44 13.15 -11.30
CA SER A 20 -12.92 14.22 -10.40
C SER A 20 -12.85 13.73 -8.96
N TYR A 21 -11.66 13.80 -8.37
CA TYR A 21 -11.39 13.40 -6.99
C TYR A 21 -10.79 14.55 -6.16
N PRO A 22 -10.94 14.49 -4.83
CA PRO A 22 -10.22 15.38 -3.91
C PRO A 22 -8.70 15.30 -4.11
N ALA A 23 -7.99 16.42 -3.92
CA ALA A 23 -6.54 16.49 -4.16
C ALA A 23 -5.75 15.60 -3.18
N ASP A 24 -6.12 15.66 -1.91
CA ASP A 24 -5.59 14.82 -0.83
C ASP A 24 -5.81 13.33 -1.10
N PHE A 25 -6.95 12.95 -1.68
CA PHE A 25 -7.18 11.57 -2.12
C PHE A 25 -6.21 11.16 -3.25
N VAL A 26 -6.00 12.03 -4.24
CA VAL A 26 -5.05 11.76 -5.35
C VAL A 26 -3.63 11.65 -4.82
N ASP A 27 -3.23 12.53 -3.90
CA ASP A 27 -1.90 12.49 -3.28
C ASP A 27 -1.70 11.22 -2.46
N ALA A 28 -2.71 10.79 -1.70
CA ALA A 28 -2.68 9.52 -0.99
C ALA A 28 -2.57 8.32 -1.94
N VAL A 29 -3.29 8.31 -3.06
CA VAL A 29 -3.17 7.26 -4.08
C VAL A 29 -1.76 7.24 -4.68
N LYS A 30 -1.15 8.40 -4.94
CA LYS A 30 0.24 8.46 -5.43
C LYS A 30 1.25 7.92 -4.41
N ALA A 31 1.00 8.15 -3.11
CA ALA A 31 1.87 7.68 -2.04
C ALA A 31 1.71 6.17 -1.75
N GLU A 32 0.48 5.66 -1.78
CA GLU A 32 0.12 4.32 -1.29
C GLU A 32 -0.18 3.32 -2.41
N GLY A 33 -0.26 3.79 -3.65
CA GLY A 33 -0.52 2.98 -4.87
C GLY A 33 -2.00 2.82 -5.21
N TYR A 34 -2.90 2.72 -4.23
CA TYR A 34 -4.33 2.52 -4.45
C TYR A 34 -5.22 3.33 -3.49
N GLY A 35 -6.40 3.74 -3.97
CA GLY A 35 -7.42 4.36 -3.15
C GLY A 35 -8.82 4.00 -3.61
N ARG A 36 -9.67 3.60 -2.66
CA ARG A 36 -11.06 3.23 -2.96
C ARG A 36 -11.90 4.48 -3.19
N ILE A 37 -12.60 4.50 -4.32
CA ILE A 37 -13.53 5.57 -4.68
C ILE A 37 -14.85 5.30 -3.96
N THR A 38 -15.33 6.26 -3.16
CA THR A 38 -16.51 6.09 -2.31
C THR A 38 -17.76 6.81 -2.82
N SER A 39 -17.63 7.62 -3.88
CA SER A 39 -18.73 8.44 -4.40
C SER A 39 -18.68 8.58 -5.93
N GLY A 40 -19.79 9.03 -6.52
CA GLY A 40 -19.93 9.26 -7.95
C GLY A 40 -20.03 7.97 -8.78
N LYS A 41 -19.83 8.11 -10.10
CA LYS A 41 -20.03 7.03 -11.09
C LYS A 41 -19.10 5.81 -10.91
N ASN A 42 -17.96 6.01 -10.24
CA ASN A 42 -16.95 4.97 -10.02
C ASN A 42 -16.93 4.49 -8.56
N ALA A 43 -17.94 4.82 -7.75
CA ALA A 43 -18.03 4.34 -6.37
C ALA A 43 -17.89 2.81 -6.30
N GLY A 44 -17.03 2.33 -5.41
CA GLY A 44 -16.69 0.92 -5.23
C GLY A 44 -15.47 0.46 -6.05
N ARG A 45 -15.02 1.22 -7.05
CA ARG A 45 -13.77 0.98 -7.79
C ARG A 45 -12.57 1.57 -7.06
N TYR A 46 -11.38 1.28 -7.55
CA TYR A 46 -10.13 1.83 -7.05
C TYR A 46 -9.50 2.75 -8.09
N LEU A 47 -8.98 3.88 -7.64
CA LEU A 47 -7.99 4.64 -8.40
C LEU A 47 -6.63 4.04 -8.05
N ALA A 48 -5.85 3.65 -9.06
CA ALA A 48 -4.51 3.12 -8.91
C ALA A 48 -3.48 4.07 -9.53
N TRP A 49 -2.28 4.14 -8.97
CA TRP A 49 -1.17 4.94 -9.49
C TRP A 49 0.06 4.07 -9.75
N ASP A 50 0.59 4.20 -10.97
CA ASP A 50 1.88 3.66 -11.38
C ASP A 50 2.79 4.85 -11.74
N PRO A 51 3.97 5.03 -11.09
CA PRO A 51 4.90 6.11 -11.43
C PRO A 51 5.36 6.13 -12.90
N GLN A 52 5.33 4.99 -13.58
CA GLN A 52 5.67 4.83 -14.99
C GLN A 52 4.43 4.79 -15.90
N GLY A 53 3.29 4.33 -15.37
CA GLY A 53 2.05 4.09 -16.11
C GLY A 53 0.96 5.16 -15.95
N GLY A 54 1.06 6.00 -14.93
CA GLY A 54 0.03 6.98 -14.58
C GLY A 54 -1.15 6.37 -13.82
N PHE A 55 -2.31 7.03 -13.87
CA PHE A 55 -3.53 6.57 -13.21
C PHE A 55 -4.32 5.53 -14.01
N SER A 56 -4.90 4.56 -13.31
CA SER A 56 -5.90 3.62 -13.85
C SER A 56 -7.09 3.41 -12.90
N LEU A 57 -8.17 2.82 -13.43
CA LEU A 57 -9.34 2.42 -12.64
C LEU A 57 -9.42 0.91 -12.52
N GLU A 58 -9.29 0.43 -11.29
CA GLU A 58 -9.27 -0.99 -10.98
C GLU A 58 -10.53 -1.45 -10.23
N THR A 59 -10.74 -2.76 -10.19
CA THR A 59 -11.83 -3.38 -9.41
C THR A 59 -11.40 -3.77 -8.00
N SER A 60 -10.08 -3.85 -7.76
CA SER A 60 -9.47 -4.11 -6.45
C SER A 60 -8.07 -3.50 -6.41
N ALA A 61 -7.55 -3.23 -5.21
CA ALA A 61 -6.10 -3.14 -5.01
C ALA A 61 -5.48 -4.54 -5.22
N ALA A 62 -4.44 -4.65 -6.02
CA ALA A 62 -3.86 -5.92 -6.42
C ALA A 62 -2.32 -5.90 -6.37
N ASP A 63 -1.73 -7.08 -6.20
CA ASP A 63 -0.30 -7.30 -6.37
C ASP A 63 0.12 -7.28 -7.86
N ALA A 64 1.42 -7.32 -8.14
CA ALA A 64 1.95 -7.38 -9.51
C ALA A 64 1.45 -8.58 -10.35
N GLY A 65 0.95 -9.63 -9.70
CA GLY A 65 0.31 -10.78 -10.35
C GLY A 65 -1.18 -10.58 -10.67
N GLY A 66 -1.76 -9.44 -10.26
CA GLY A 66 -3.18 -9.13 -10.41
C GLY A 66 -4.07 -9.77 -9.34
N ASN A 67 -3.52 -10.35 -8.28
CA ASN A 67 -4.32 -10.91 -7.19
C ASN A 67 -4.73 -9.80 -6.22
N ALA A 68 -6.00 -9.78 -5.85
CA ALA A 68 -6.50 -8.82 -4.87
C ALA A 68 -5.73 -8.93 -3.53
N LEU A 69 -5.28 -7.79 -3.01
CA LEU A 69 -4.59 -7.71 -1.74
C LEU A 69 -5.52 -8.10 -0.58
N LYS A 70 -4.98 -8.86 0.37
CA LYS A 70 -5.71 -9.36 1.53
C LYS A 70 -5.09 -8.79 2.81
N PRO A 71 -5.86 -8.07 3.65
CA PRO A 71 -5.35 -7.52 4.89
C PRO A 71 -4.74 -8.60 5.77
N PHE A 72 -3.56 -8.34 6.33
CA PHE A 72 -2.86 -9.29 7.20
C PHE A 72 -2.47 -10.62 6.51
N VAL A 73 -2.29 -10.57 5.19
CA VAL A 73 -1.83 -11.70 4.36
C VAL A 73 -0.86 -11.22 3.28
N SER A 74 -1.22 -10.19 2.53
CA SER A 74 -0.41 -9.71 1.41
C SER A 74 0.75 -8.81 1.87
N ALA A 75 1.91 -8.98 1.25
CA ALA A 75 3.07 -8.13 1.45
C ALA A 75 3.77 -7.84 0.11
N ALA A 76 4.50 -6.72 0.07
CA ALA A 76 5.51 -6.45 -0.95
C ALA A 76 6.90 -6.49 -0.32
N ALA A 77 7.93 -6.82 -1.09
CA ALA A 77 9.31 -6.88 -0.60
C ALA A 77 10.30 -6.27 -1.59
N ASP A 78 11.50 -5.94 -1.13
CA ASP A 78 12.61 -5.70 -2.07
C ASP A 78 13.14 -7.01 -2.69
N ASP A 79 14.10 -6.88 -3.59
CA ASP A 79 14.65 -7.98 -4.38
C ASP A 79 15.42 -9.04 -3.55
N SER A 80 15.71 -8.77 -2.29
CA SER A 80 16.34 -9.74 -1.39
C SER A 80 15.37 -10.85 -0.93
N ILE A 81 14.06 -10.66 -1.10
CA ILE A 81 13.02 -11.62 -0.71
C ILE A 81 12.21 -12.00 -1.94
N PRO A 82 12.16 -13.29 -2.33
CA PRO A 82 11.48 -13.70 -3.55
C PRO A 82 9.96 -13.58 -3.42
N ILE A 83 9.30 -13.25 -4.53
CA ILE A 83 7.85 -13.42 -4.69
C ILE A 83 7.45 -14.85 -4.35
N GLY A 84 6.33 -15.00 -3.63
CA GLY A 84 5.83 -16.27 -3.10
C GLY A 84 6.42 -16.66 -1.75
N ALA A 85 7.40 -15.93 -1.22
CA ALA A 85 7.94 -16.19 0.11
C ALA A 85 6.86 -16.04 1.19
N HIS A 86 6.76 -17.05 2.05
CA HIS A 86 5.90 -17.02 3.22
C HIS A 86 6.70 -16.65 4.46
N PHE A 87 6.15 -15.80 5.31
CA PHE A 87 6.82 -15.40 6.55
C PHE A 87 5.85 -15.06 7.68
N THR A 88 6.42 -14.90 8.87
CA THR A 88 5.75 -14.34 10.05
C THR A 88 6.57 -13.21 10.63
N VAL A 89 5.89 -12.24 11.24
CA VAL A 89 6.53 -11.21 12.07
C VAL A 89 6.70 -11.79 13.47
N GLN A 90 7.93 -11.81 13.97
CA GLN A 90 8.28 -12.27 15.32
C GLN A 90 8.50 -11.13 16.30
N GLY A 91 8.74 -9.92 15.79
CA GLY A 91 8.90 -8.73 16.61
C GLY A 91 8.61 -7.49 15.78
N CYS A 92 7.81 -6.59 16.34
CA CYS A 92 7.31 -5.41 15.63
C CYS A 92 8.28 -4.24 15.60
N GLY A 93 9.49 -4.35 16.14
CA GLY A 93 10.47 -3.24 16.12
C GLY A 93 9.93 -1.93 16.71
N THR A 94 10.37 -0.80 16.13
CA THR A 94 9.95 0.56 16.52
C THR A 94 9.70 1.40 15.29
N ASP A 95 8.70 2.27 15.35
CA ASP A 95 8.37 3.26 14.34
C ASP A 95 9.59 4.13 13.99
N ALA A 96 9.86 4.33 12.70
CA ALA A 96 11.04 5.01 12.20
C ALA A 96 11.10 6.51 12.55
N THR A 97 9.94 7.15 12.82
CA THR A 97 9.89 8.59 13.12
C THR A 97 9.93 8.83 14.62
N THR A 98 9.03 8.20 15.35
CA THR A 98 8.83 8.38 16.80
C THR A 98 9.75 7.51 17.65
N HIS A 99 10.37 6.48 17.06
CA HIS A 99 11.18 5.47 17.76
C HIS A 99 10.42 4.72 18.85
N ARG A 100 9.08 4.69 18.79
CA ARG A 100 8.22 3.97 19.72
C ARG A 100 7.75 2.66 19.11
N PRO A 101 7.56 1.59 19.90
CA PRO A 101 6.92 0.39 19.39
C PRO A 101 5.45 0.69 19.01
N PRO A 102 4.88 -0.06 18.06
CA PRO A 102 3.43 -0.07 17.86
C PRO A 102 2.70 -0.41 19.16
N ASP A 103 1.44 0.02 19.27
CA ASP A 103 0.63 -0.41 20.42
C ASP A 103 0.48 -1.95 20.45
N ALA A 104 0.14 -2.47 21.63
CA ALA A 104 0.09 -3.91 21.85
C ALA A 104 -0.92 -4.62 20.91
N ALA A 105 -2.02 -3.96 20.56
CA ALA A 105 -3.04 -4.53 19.68
C ALA A 105 -2.56 -4.59 18.22
N GLY A 106 -1.91 -3.53 17.74
CA GLY A 106 -1.27 -3.48 16.43
C GLY A 106 -0.18 -4.54 16.31
N CYS A 107 0.72 -4.62 17.29
CA CYS A 107 1.77 -5.62 17.27
C CYS A 107 1.24 -7.07 17.34
N ALA A 108 0.20 -7.32 18.13
CA ALA A 108 -0.45 -8.62 18.17
C ALA A 108 -1.08 -9.02 16.82
N ARG A 109 -1.68 -8.07 16.08
CA ARG A 109 -2.20 -8.35 14.73
C ARG A 109 -1.10 -8.67 13.74
N LEU A 110 0.00 -7.92 13.76
CA LEU A 110 1.13 -8.16 12.85
C LEU A 110 1.79 -9.52 13.09
N THR A 111 1.99 -9.88 14.36
CA THR A 111 2.67 -11.13 14.76
C THR A 111 1.75 -12.35 14.66
N GLY A 112 0.43 -12.17 14.80
CA GLY A 112 -0.55 -13.23 14.61
C GLY A 112 -0.87 -13.56 13.14
N ALA A 113 -0.45 -12.70 12.21
CA ALA A 113 -0.68 -12.86 10.78
C ALA A 113 0.32 -13.83 10.13
N SER A 114 -0.09 -14.39 8.98
CA SER A 114 0.79 -15.16 8.09
C SER A 114 0.85 -14.46 6.75
N TRP A 115 2.05 -14.09 6.35
CA TRP A 115 2.27 -13.20 5.22
C TRP A 115 2.78 -13.96 4.01
N VAL A 116 2.48 -13.42 2.82
CA VAL A 116 3.02 -13.86 1.54
C VAL A 116 3.46 -12.66 0.72
N VAL A 117 4.67 -12.72 0.17
CA VAL A 117 5.17 -11.69 -0.75
C VAL A 117 4.51 -11.89 -2.11
N GLY A 118 3.64 -10.97 -2.52
CA GLY A 118 2.97 -10.99 -3.83
C GLY A 118 3.50 -9.93 -4.80
N ASP A 119 4.24 -8.95 -4.28
CA ASP A 119 4.67 -7.79 -5.04
C ASP A 119 6.10 -7.36 -4.68
N ASN A 120 6.71 -6.56 -5.55
CA ASN A 120 7.96 -5.88 -5.27
C ASN A 120 7.69 -4.45 -4.80
N THR A 121 8.39 -4.00 -3.78
CA THR A 121 8.39 -2.57 -3.43
C THR A 121 9.23 -1.79 -4.45
N THR A 122 8.71 -0.68 -4.92
CA THR A 122 9.45 0.29 -5.74
C THR A 122 10.14 1.36 -4.88
N GLN A 123 9.97 1.30 -3.56
CA GLN A 123 10.48 2.31 -2.63
C GLN A 123 11.96 2.06 -2.26
N PRO A 124 12.83 3.08 -2.30
CA PRO A 124 14.26 2.94 -2.06
C PRO A 124 14.62 2.92 -0.56
N TRP A 125 13.99 2.06 0.23
CA TRP A 125 14.16 2.01 1.70
C TRP A 125 15.36 1.17 2.19
N GLY A 126 16.24 0.74 1.28
CA GLY A 126 17.37 -0.15 1.59
C GLY A 126 17.00 -1.63 1.45
N SER A 127 17.87 -2.52 1.93
CA SER A 127 17.71 -3.98 1.81
C SER A 127 16.98 -4.61 3.01
N HIS A 128 16.31 -5.73 2.75
CA HIS A 128 15.47 -6.50 3.69
C HIS A 128 14.21 -5.76 4.17
N GLN A 129 13.58 -5.02 3.27
CA GLN A 129 12.36 -4.25 3.49
C GLN A 129 11.12 -5.04 3.08
N LEU A 130 10.08 -4.92 3.90
CA LEU A 130 8.77 -5.48 3.67
C LEU A 130 7.73 -4.38 3.84
N ASN A 131 6.78 -4.30 2.91
CA ASN A 131 5.59 -3.48 3.03
C ASN A 131 4.38 -4.39 3.26
N LEU A 132 3.66 -4.20 4.37
CA LEU A 132 2.60 -5.09 4.81
C LEU A 132 1.25 -4.48 4.51
N TYR A 133 0.40 -5.18 3.75
CA TYR A 133 -0.94 -4.69 3.49
C TYR A 133 -1.87 -4.96 4.69
N VAL A 134 -2.23 -3.90 5.40
CA VAL A 134 -3.07 -3.94 6.61
C VAL A 134 -4.54 -3.61 6.35
N GLY A 135 -4.89 -3.26 5.10
CA GLY A 135 -6.25 -2.95 4.67
C GLY A 135 -6.42 -1.52 4.17
N GLU A 136 -7.68 -1.14 3.91
CA GLU A 136 -8.04 0.22 3.51
C GLU A 136 -8.01 1.17 4.71
N GLU A 137 -7.30 2.28 4.55
CA GLU A 137 -7.29 3.35 5.54
C GLU A 137 -8.54 4.23 5.39
N THR A 138 -9.21 4.46 6.51
CA THR A 138 -10.46 5.25 6.57
C THR A 138 -10.32 6.50 7.43
N GLN A 139 -9.16 6.69 8.05
CA GLN A 139 -8.87 7.83 8.90
C GLN A 139 -8.42 9.03 8.07
N ARG A 140 -8.66 10.23 8.58
CA ARG A 140 -8.07 11.45 7.99
C ARG A 140 -6.56 11.46 8.23
N ASP A 141 -5.86 12.14 7.34
CA ASP A 141 -4.43 12.43 7.43
C ASP A 141 -3.56 11.18 7.54
N PHE A 142 -4.07 10.05 7.05
CA PHE A 142 -3.53 8.74 7.37
C PHE A 142 -2.07 8.55 6.87
N THR A 143 -1.74 9.21 5.77
CA THR A 143 -0.38 9.25 5.21
C THR A 143 0.63 10.00 6.09
N THR A 144 0.16 10.69 7.13
CA THR A 144 0.99 11.50 8.04
C THR A 144 0.79 11.19 9.52
N THR A 145 -0.29 10.48 9.91
CA THR A 145 -0.68 10.33 11.32
C THR A 145 -1.06 8.91 11.80
N VAL A 146 -0.98 7.85 10.98
CA VAL A 146 -1.56 6.55 11.41
C VAL A 146 -0.61 5.72 12.24
N ALA A 147 -1.19 5.07 13.24
CA ALA A 147 -0.62 3.96 14.00
C ALA A 147 -0.34 2.68 13.18
N TYR A 148 -0.82 2.59 11.93
CA TYR A 148 -0.78 1.39 11.09
C TYR A 148 0.16 1.50 9.88
N VAL A 149 0.67 2.71 9.58
CA VAL A 149 1.92 2.85 8.81
C VAL A 149 3.04 2.46 9.77
N ILE A 150 3.18 1.16 9.96
CA ILE A 150 4.18 0.58 10.82
C ILE A 150 5.46 0.53 9.99
N ASN A 151 6.09 1.69 9.82
CA ASN A 151 7.44 1.82 9.27
C ASN A 151 8.42 1.40 10.36
N THR A 152 8.39 0.12 10.72
CA THR A 152 9.23 -0.37 11.81
C THR A 152 10.58 -0.78 11.33
N VAL A 153 11.60 -0.17 11.92
CA VAL A 153 12.98 -0.61 11.77
C VAL A 153 13.28 -1.73 12.75
N ASN A 154 14.17 -2.65 12.36
CA ASN A 154 14.59 -3.81 13.16
C ASN A 154 13.44 -4.78 13.51
N ALA A 155 12.37 -4.80 12.70
CA ALA A 155 11.38 -5.87 12.78
C ALA A 155 12.08 -7.20 12.51
N ARG A 156 11.72 -8.24 13.29
CA ARG A 156 12.25 -9.59 13.08
C ARG A 156 11.21 -10.42 12.35
N THR A 157 11.61 -11.04 11.27
CA THR A 157 10.77 -11.97 10.52
C THR A 157 11.40 -13.36 10.50
N SER A 158 10.57 -14.38 10.31
CA SER A 158 11.02 -15.73 10.00
C SER A 158 10.34 -16.16 8.72
N LEU A 159 11.16 -16.51 7.73
CA LEU A 159 10.71 -17.26 6.56
C LEU A 159 10.17 -18.62 7.03
N ARG A 160 9.14 -19.10 6.33
CA ARG A 160 8.54 -20.42 6.53
C ARG A 160 8.91 -21.36 5.40
#